data_AF-A0AA44GA75-F1
#
_entry.id   AF-A0AA44GA75-F1
#
_cell.length_a   1.000
_cell.length_b   1.000
_cell.length_c   1.000
_cell.angle_alpha   90.00
_cell.angle_beta   90.00
_cell.angle_gamma   90.00
#
_symmetry.space_group_name_H-M   'P 1'
#
loop_
_entity.id
_entity.type
_entity.pdbx_description
1 polymer ?
#
loop_
_entity_poly.entity_id
_entity_poly.type
_entity_poly.pdbx_seq_one_letter_code
_entity_poly.pdbx_strand_id
1 'polypeptide(L)'
;MDNVKNLQLTPLMNIDLSEFSQNPMVAIKMNKPVSKLVDDKFSLMSQCAVGANKTLRTIDINNMTLSFVCNGIVERWCVFALCSTSEGHTVALLQLIGAQQCVSKAN
;
A
#
# COMPACT_ATOMS: atom_id res chain seq x y z
N MET A 1 -24.06 0.59 7.74
CA MET A 1 -24.15 -0.85 7.45
C MET A 1 -23.17 -1.18 6.36
N ASP A 2 -22.04 -1.74 6.80
CA ASP A 2 -21.31 -2.85 6.19
C ASP A 2 -20.98 -2.75 4.71
N ASN A 3 -19.84 -2.12 4.44
CA ASN A 3 -19.08 -2.43 3.23
C ASN A 3 -17.59 -2.60 3.59
N VAL A 4 -17.33 -3.36 4.65
CA VAL A 4 -15.99 -3.88 4.96
C VAL A 4 -15.67 -4.86 3.83
N LYS A 5 -15.04 -4.34 2.76
CA LYS A 5 -14.45 -5.16 1.72
C LYS A 5 -13.46 -6.07 2.42
N ASN A 6 -13.88 -7.33 2.57
CA ASN A 6 -13.04 -8.43 2.97
C ASN A 6 -11.72 -8.32 2.23
N LEU A 7 -10.61 -8.11 2.95
CA LEU A 7 -9.29 -8.31 2.37
C LEU A 7 -9.24 -9.77 1.93
N GLN A 8 -9.47 -10.01 0.64
CA GLN A 8 -9.24 -11.32 0.06
C GLN A 8 -7.73 -11.55 0.10
N LEU A 9 -7.33 -12.43 1.02
CA LEU A 9 -5.99 -13.00 1.06
C LEU A 9 -5.86 -13.95 -0.12
N THR A 10 -5.26 -13.48 -1.19
CA THR A 10 -4.86 -14.34 -2.30
C THR A 10 -3.41 -14.76 -2.04
N PRO A 11 -3.10 -16.05 -1.85
CA PRO A 11 -1.73 -16.54 -1.89
C PRO A 11 -1.24 -16.40 -3.33
N LEU A 12 -0.41 -15.39 -3.59
CA LEU A 12 -0.01 -15.03 -4.94
C LEU A 12 1.18 -15.87 -5.37
N MET A 13 0.96 -17.18 -5.54
CA MET A 13 1.80 -17.97 -6.44
C MET A 13 1.33 -17.66 -7.87
N ASN A 14 2.17 -16.98 -8.64
CA ASN A 14 1.97 -16.62 -10.06
C ASN A 14 0.96 -15.48 -10.33
N ILE A 15 1.20 -14.27 -9.80
CA ILE A 15 0.57 -13.07 -10.42
C ILE A 15 1.29 -12.76 -11.72
N ASP A 16 0.52 -12.64 -12.80
CA ASP A 16 0.92 -11.77 -13.90
C ASP A 16 0.58 -10.31 -13.53
N LEU A 17 1.61 -9.51 -13.26
CA LEU A 17 1.44 -8.09 -12.87
C LEU A 17 0.84 -7.27 -14.02
N SER A 18 0.80 -7.82 -15.23
CA SER A 18 0.15 -7.21 -16.40
C SER A 18 -1.37 -7.08 -16.24
N GLU A 19 -2.01 -7.89 -15.40
CA GLU A 19 -3.45 -7.81 -15.12
C GLU A 19 -3.83 -6.57 -14.29
N PHE A 20 -2.86 -5.95 -13.62
CA PHE A 20 -3.06 -4.77 -12.77
C PHE A 20 -2.67 -3.45 -13.49
N SER A 21 -2.40 -3.51 -14.79
CA SER A 21 -1.71 -2.50 -15.61
C SER A 21 -2.37 -1.12 -15.77
N GLN A 22 -3.54 -0.86 -15.18
CA GLN A 22 -4.22 0.43 -15.37
C GLN A 22 -3.72 1.54 -14.45
N ASN A 23 -3.11 1.22 -13.31
CA ASN A 23 -2.61 2.22 -12.35
C ASN A 23 -1.18 1.92 -11.90
N PRO A 24 -0.37 2.95 -11.59
CA PRO A 24 0.96 2.76 -11.02
C PRO A 24 0.93 1.88 -9.77
N MET A 25 1.90 0.97 -9.67
CA MET A 25 2.07 0.06 -8.53
C MET A 25 3.48 0.15 -7.96
N VAL A 26 3.58 -0.09 -6.65
CA VAL A 26 4.85 -0.18 -5.93
C VAL A 26 4.85 -1.41 -5.03
N ALA A 27 5.97 -2.12 -5.03
CA ALA A 27 6.22 -3.25 -4.16
C ALA A 27 7.09 -2.81 -2.97
N ILE A 28 6.62 -3.04 -1.75
CA ILE A 28 7.35 -2.73 -0.52
C ILE A 28 7.77 -4.03 0.15
N LYS A 29 9.08 -4.22 0.34
CA LYS A 29 9.61 -5.36 1.08
C LYS A 29 9.25 -5.24 2.56
N MET A 30 8.79 -6.35 3.13
CA MET A 30 8.39 -6.44 4.52
C MET A 30 9.43 -7.19 5.35
N ASN A 31 9.56 -6.78 6.62
CA ASN A 31 10.49 -7.35 7.59
C ASN A 31 9.85 -8.45 8.46
N LYS A 32 8.56 -8.70 8.27
CA LYS A 32 7.79 -9.76 8.94
C LYS A 32 7.13 -10.67 7.89
N PRO A 33 6.94 -11.97 8.20
CA PRO A 33 6.20 -12.87 7.31
C PRO A 33 4.73 -12.43 7.19
N VAL A 34 4.08 -12.76 6.06
CA VAL A 34 2.65 -12.47 5.78
C VAL A 34 1.76 -12.84 6.98
N SER A 35 1.94 -14.04 7.54
CA SER A 35 1.12 -14.54 8.66
C SER A 35 1.13 -13.64 9.89
N LYS A 36 2.19 -12.88 10.14
CA LYS A 36 2.27 -11.92 11.26
C LYS A 36 1.76 -10.53 10.91
N LEU A 37 1.68 -10.20 9.62
CA LEU A 37 1.27 -8.87 9.13
C LEU A 37 -0.23 -8.77 8.87
N VAL A 38 -0.88 -9.89 8.57
CA VAL A 38 -2.33 -9.96 8.38
C VAL A 38 -3.08 -9.52 9.63
N ASP A 39 -2.63 -10.00 10.79
CA ASP A 39 -3.27 -9.72 12.09
C ASP A 39 -2.83 -8.38 12.69
N ASP A 40 -1.75 -7.79 12.19
CA ASP A 40 -1.16 -6.55 12.70
C ASP A 40 -1.13 -5.47 11.60
N LYS A 41 -2.31 -4.91 11.34
CA LYS A 41 -2.51 -3.82 10.36
C LYS A 41 -1.65 -2.60 10.66
N PHE A 42 -1.39 -2.30 11.94
CA PHE A 42 -0.52 -1.19 12.33
C PHE A 42 0.91 -1.44 11.85
N SER A 43 1.50 -2.59 12.18
CA SER A 43 2.85 -2.95 11.70
C SER A 43 2.95 -2.98 10.18
N LEU A 44 1.92 -3.48 9.50
CA LEU A 44 1.87 -3.50 8.04
C LEU A 44 1.91 -2.08 7.48
N MET A 45 1.00 -1.21 7.91
CA MET A 45 0.88 0.15 7.40
C MET A 45 2.11 1.00 7.72
N SER A 46 2.73 0.81 8.90
CA SER A 46 3.99 1.47 9.25
C SER A 46 5.14 1.04 8.34
N GLN A 47 5.25 -0.25 8.00
CA GLN A 47 6.29 -0.72 7.08
C GLN A 47 6.07 -0.24 5.65
N CYS A 48 4.82 -0.21 5.18
CA CYS A 48 4.48 0.41 3.90
C CYS A 48 4.89 1.89 3.84
N ALA A 49 4.62 2.65 4.91
CA ALA A 49 4.98 4.06 4.99
C ALA A 49 6.50 4.29 4.93
N VAL A 50 7.28 3.50 5.68
CA VAL A 50 8.74 3.60 5.71
C VAL A 50 9.36 3.15 4.38
N GLY A 51 8.88 2.03 3.83
CA GLY A 51 9.46 1.43 2.63
C GLY A 51 9.20 2.23 1.34
N ALA A 52 8.15 3.06 1.31
CA ALA A 52 7.81 3.85 0.13
C ALA A 52 8.86 4.94 -0.22
N ASN A 53 9.74 5.29 0.72
CA ASN A 53 10.76 6.33 0.55
C ASN A 53 10.19 7.67 0.02
N LYS A 54 8.98 8.02 0.46
CA LYS A 54 8.29 9.28 0.16
C LYS A 54 7.91 9.98 1.46
N THR A 55 7.71 11.29 1.42
CA THR A 55 7.26 12.05 2.61
C THR A 55 5.83 11.68 2.94
N LEU A 56 5.65 10.95 4.04
CA LEU A 56 4.34 10.56 4.53
C LEU A 56 3.52 11.79 4.95
N ARG A 57 2.26 11.86 4.52
CA ARG A 57 1.29 12.88 4.92
C ARG A 57 0.25 12.33 5.90
N THR A 58 -0.37 11.20 5.56
CA THR A 58 -1.41 10.56 6.38
C THR A 58 -1.38 9.05 6.21
N ILE A 59 -1.81 8.35 7.26
CA ILE A 59 -2.09 6.91 7.26
C ILE A 59 -3.54 6.71 7.69
N ASP A 60 -4.29 5.95 6.91
CA ASP A 60 -5.60 5.43 7.31
C ASP A 60 -5.54 3.90 7.34
N ILE A 61 -5.42 3.37 8.55
CA ILE A 61 -5.22 1.94 8.80
C ILE A 61 -6.48 1.14 8.53
N ASN A 62 -7.65 1.73 8.77
CA ASN A 62 -8.93 1.04 8.56
C ASN A 62 -9.19 0.82 7.08
N ASN A 63 -8.81 1.80 6.25
CA ASN A 63 -8.95 1.71 4.81
C ASN A 63 -7.69 1.17 4.10
N MET A 64 -6.63 0.84 4.84
CA MET A 64 -5.34 0.42 4.29
C MET A 64 -4.77 1.41 3.25
N THR A 65 -4.94 2.72 3.50
CA THR A 65 -4.45 3.76 2.59
C THR A 65 -3.38 4.65 3.22
N LEU A 66 -2.51 5.15 2.36
CA LEU A 66 -1.40 6.03 2.68
C LEU A 66 -1.48 7.24 1.75
N SER A 67 -1.19 8.43 2.26
CA SER A 67 -0.96 9.59 1.40
C SER A 67 0.48 10.06 1.55
N PHE A 68 1.14 10.30 0.43
CA PHE A 68 2.50 10.80 0.37
C PHE A 68 2.53 12.13 -0.37
N VAL A 69 3.45 13.03 0.04
CA VAL A 69 3.77 14.23 -0.73
C VAL A 69 4.99 13.94 -1.58
N CYS A 70 4.87 14.17 -2.89
CA CYS A 70 5.97 14.09 -3.84
C CYS A 70 5.87 15.28 -4.79
N ASN A 71 6.88 16.16 -4.81
CA ASN A 71 6.95 17.32 -5.72
C ASN A 71 5.69 18.20 -5.72
N GLY A 72 5.12 18.48 -4.54
CA GLY A 72 3.90 19.29 -4.43
C GLY A 72 2.61 18.56 -4.83
N ILE A 73 2.66 17.26 -5.10
CA ILE A 73 1.51 16.40 -5.36
C ILE A 73 1.28 15.51 -4.15
N VAL A 74 0.02 15.42 -3.71
CA VAL A 74 -0.44 14.42 -2.75
C VAL A 74 -0.89 13.20 -3.53
N GLU A 75 -0.12 12.14 -3.42
CA GLU A 75 -0.49 10.84 -3.97
C GLU A 75 -1.15 10.00 -2.87
N ARG A 76 -2.26 9.34 -3.20
CA ARG A 76 -2.96 8.40 -2.32
C ARG A 76 -2.77 6.98 -2.85
N TRP A 77 -2.27 6.11 -1.99
CA TRP A 77 -1.94 4.72 -2.28
C TRP A 77 -2.76 3.78 -1.39
N CYS A 78 -3.16 2.64 -1.93
CA CYS A 78 -3.89 1.60 -1.22
C CYS A 78 -3.05 0.32 -1.19
N VAL A 79 -2.90 -0.29 0.00
CA VAL A 79 -2.36 -1.66 0.10
C VAL A 79 -3.47 -2.61 -0.32
N PHE A 80 -3.27 -3.29 -1.45
CA PHE A 80 -4.30 -4.20 -1.99
C PHE A 80 -3.91 -5.68 -1.91
N ALA A 81 -2.62 -5.99 -1.72
CA ALA A 81 -2.16 -7.36 -1.60
C ALA A 81 -0.91 -7.51 -0.72
N LEU A 82 -0.78 -8.71 -0.13
CA LEU A 82 0.42 -9.21 0.54
C LEU A 82 0.88 -10.48 -0.17
N CYS A 83 2.14 -10.49 -0.59
CA CYS A 83 2.75 -11.58 -1.32
C CYS A 83 3.86 -12.22 -0.47
N SER A 84 4.03 -13.53 -0.60
CA SER A 84 5.23 -14.23 -0.13
C SER A 84 5.99 -14.76 -1.34
N THR A 85 7.31 -14.56 -1.38
CA THR A 85 8.17 -15.22 -2.35
C THR A 85 8.40 -16.68 -1.95
N SER A 86 8.89 -17.49 -2.89
CA SER A 86 9.33 -18.88 -2.63
C SER A 86 10.45 -18.97 -1.58
N GLU A 87 11.21 -17.90 -1.42
CA GLU A 87 12.28 -17.75 -0.42
C GLU A 87 11.74 -17.32 0.97
N GLY A 88 10.42 -17.15 1.11
CA GLY A 88 9.77 -16.73 2.35
C GLY A 88 9.81 -15.23 2.62
N HIS A 89 10.23 -14.42 1.65
CA HIS A 89 10.20 -12.96 1.78
C HIS A 89 8.79 -12.43 1.57
N THR A 90 8.37 -11.48 2.39
CA THR A 90 7.05 -10.86 2.25
C THR A 90 7.16 -9.51 1.56
N VAL A 91 6.20 -9.22 0.68
CA VAL A 91 6.08 -7.98 -0.08
C VAL A 91 4.64 -7.49 0.03
N ALA A 92 4.42 -6.20 0.30
CA ALA A 92 3.12 -5.58 0.10
C ALA A 92 3.07 -4.86 -1.23
N LEU A 93 1.94 -4.98 -1.92
CA LEU A 93 1.69 -4.26 -3.15
C LEU A 93 0.77 -3.08 -2.85
N LEU A 94 1.25 -1.90 -3.26
CA LEU A 94 0.52 -0.65 -3.18
C LEU A 94 0.11 -0.23 -4.59
N GLN A 95 -1.12 0.24 -4.73
CA GLN A 95 -1.62 0.83 -5.97
C GLN A 95 -1.95 2.30 -5.76
N LEU A 96 -1.58 3.15 -6.71
CA LEU A 96 -1.98 4.54 -6.72
C LEU A 96 -3.49 4.63 -7.03
N ILE A 97 -4.25 5.22 -6.11
CA ILE A 97 -5.72 5.37 -6.23
C ILE A 97 -6.15 6.83 -6.42
N GLY A 98 -5.21 7.78 -6.39
CA GLY A 98 -5.48 9.18 -6.71
C GLY A 98 -4.26 10.07 -6.51
N ALA A 99 -4.22 11.18 -7.22
CA ALA A 99 -3.20 12.21 -7.08
C ALA A 99 -3.83 13.60 -7.19
N GLN A 100 -3.46 14.52 -6.29
CA GLN A 100 -3.99 15.87 -6.25
C GLN A 100 -2.86 16.87 -5.99
N GLN A 101 -2.86 18.01 -6.68
CA GLN A 101 -1.90 19.08 -6.38
C GLN A 101 -2.15 19.64 -4.97
N CYS A 102 -1.08 19.88 -4.21
CA CYS A 102 -1.12 20.73 -3.04
C CYS A 102 -1.39 22.16 -3.51
N VAL A 103 -2.66 22.58 -3.45
CA VAL A 103 -2.99 23.99 -3.67
C VAL A 103 -2.37 24.77 -2.51
N SER A 104 -1.26 25.48 -2.75
CA SER A 104 -0.86 26.52 -1.82
C SER A 104 -1.93 27.60 -1.93
N LYS A 105 -2.65 27.85 -0.84
CA LYS A 105 -3.36 29.12 -0.74
C LYS A 105 -2.25 30.17 -0.65
N ALA A 106 -1.97 30.85 -1.75
CA ALA A 106 -1.30 32.13 -1.71
C ALA A 106 -2.20 33.06 -0.89
N ASN A 107 -1.73 33.44 0.30
CA ASN A 107 -2.25 34.59 1.03
C ASN A 107 -1.69 35.86 0.42
#